data_AF-A0A017T3Y1-F1
#
_entry.id   AF-A0A017T3Y1-F1
#
_cell.length_a   1.000
_cell.length_b   1.000
_cell.length_c   1.000
_cell.angle_alpha   90.00
_cell.angle_beta   90.00
_cell.angle_gamma   90.00
#
_symmetry.space_group_name_H-M   'P 1'
#
loop_
_entity.id
_entity.type
_entity.pdbx_description
1 polymer ?
#
loop_
_entity_poly.entity_id
_entity_poly.type
_entity_poly.pdbx_seq_one_letter_code
_entity_poly.pdbx_strand_id
1 'polypeptide(L)'
;MRRLISAVVLTLALGVAAGGLVVVEANAGAAYDSPYTYEQTFGTALRMVRVDLGMKVTEKDVEHGYILFEYTSPESGKRVSQGSVEIVGGKRGVHVSVQLPAMPQYHEQMILDGLVKKLSTEHGEPPRREAPPAPAPSTDAGADASSG
;
A
#
# COMPACT_ATOMS: atom_id res chain seq x y z
N MET A 1 -42.75 21.68 55.55
CA MET A 1 -43.17 22.81 54.69
C MET A 1 -41.96 23.71 54.43
N ARG A 2 -41.84 24.23 53.19
CA ARG A 2 -40.81 25.15 52.63
C ARG A 2 -39.54 24.45 52.12
N ARG A 3 -39.46 23.97 50.88
CA ARG A 3 -39.36 24.64 49.55
C ARG A 3 -38.10 25.50 49.35
N LEU A 4 -37.22 25.01 48.46
CA LEU A 4 -36.49 25.70 47.37
C LEU A 4 -35.46 26.76 47.83
N ILE A 5 -34.27 26.90 47.23
CA ILE A 5 -34.00 27.60 45.96
C ILE A 5 -32.46 27.62 45.75
N SER A 6 -32.01 27.26 44.54
CA SER A 6 -30.84 27.74 43.75
C SER A 6 -29.42 27.78 44.35
N ALA A 7 -28.30 27.75 43.62
CA ALA A 7 -27.85 27.40 42.28
C ALA A 7 -26.33 27.75 42.25
N VAL A 8 -25.57 27.17 41.31
CA VAL A 8 -24.25 27.63 40.83
C VAL A 8 -23.02 27.43 41.74
N VAL A 9 -22.22 26.40 41.46
CA VAL A 9 -20.73 26.38 41.55
C VAL A 9 -20.25 25.35 40.51
N LEU A 10 -19.95 25.77 39.28
CA LEU A 10 -18.59 26.01 38.75
C LEU A 10 -18.19 24.94 37.71
N THR A 11 -18.19 25.41 36.48
CA THR A 11 -17.51 24.89 35.30
C THR A 11 -16.03 24.57 35.52
N LEU A 12 -15.55 23.54 34.78
CA LEU A 12 -14.22 23.43 34.16
C LEU A 12 -12.97 23.12 35.02
N ALA A 13 -12.42 21.90 34.86
CA ALA A 13 -10.98 21.57 34.66
C ALA A 13 -10.77 20.06 34.88
N LEU A 14 -10.56 19.27 33.81
CA LEU A 14 -9.25 18.82 33.30
C LEU A 14 -8.43 17.98 34.30
N GLY A 15 -8.19 16.71 33.95
CA GLY A 15 -7.23 15.87 34.66
C GLY A 15 -7.10 14.44 34.14
N VAL A 16 -6.52 14.29 32.94
CA VAL A 16 -5.66 13.16 32.52
C VAL A 16 -6.14 11.73 32.80
N ALA A 17 -6.63 11.06 31.75
CA ALA A 17 -6.41 9.63 31.55
C ALA A 17 -5.82 9.48 30.13
N ALA A 18 -4.50 9.61 29.99
CA ALA A 18 -3.62 8.46 29.75
C ALA A 18 -4.13 7.68 28.51
N GLY A 19 -3.76 8.09 27.31
CA GLY A 19 -2.41 7.78 26.84
C GLY A 19 -2.34 6.31 26.42
N GLY A 20 -3.26 5.87 25.57
CA GLY A 20 -3.26 4.57 24.93
C GLY A 20 -3.48 4.74 23.44
N LEU A 21 -2.60 5.52 22.79
CA LEU A 21 -2.39 5.36 21.35
C LEU A 21 -1.80 3.96 21.19
N VAL A 22 -2.68 2.98 20.99
CA VAL A 22 -2.27 1.70 20.44
C VAL A 22 -1.69 2.05 19.09
N VAL A 23 -0.36 2.02 18.98
CA VAL A 23 0.32 2.06 17.71
C VAL A 23 -0.12 0.77 17.03
N VAL A 24 -1.17 0.86 16.23
CA VAL A 24 -1.43 -0.11 15.20
C VAL A 24 -0.25 0.08 14.26
N GLU A 25 0.79 -0.74 14.41
CA GLU A 25 1.74 -0.93 13.32
C GLU A 25 0.88 -1.40 12.14
N ALA A 26 0.52 -0.45 11.28
CA ALA A 26 0.04 -0.78 9.96
C ALA A 26 1.24 -1.44 9.27
N ASN A 27 1.30 -2.77 9.36
CA ASN A 27 2.25 -3.57 8.61
C ASN A 27 1.77 -3.54 7.14
N ALA A 28 2.03 -2.39 6.50
CA ALA A 28 1.75 -2.19 5.10
C ALA A 28 2.79 -3.02 4.36
N GLY A 29 2.38 -4.20 3.90
CA GLY A 29 3.25 -5.05 3.10
C GLY A 29 3.83 -4.30 1.92
N ALA A 30 4.95 -4.78 1.40
CA ALA A 30 5.65 -4.08 0.33
C ALA A 30 4.72 -3.89 -0.90
N ALA A 31 4.73 -2.69 -1.49
CA ALA A 31 3.85 -2.31 -2.60
C ALA A 31 4.58 -1.63 -3.77
N TYR A 32 4.05 -1.80 -4.97
CA TYR A 32 4.60 -1.29 -6.22
C TYR A 32 3.50 -0.85 -7.20
N ASP A 33 3.61 0.36 -7.74
CA ASP A 33 2.74 0.84 -8.81
C ASP A 33 3.32 0.48 -10.19
N SER A 34 2.86 -0.63 -10.76
CA SER A 34 3.26 -1.09 -12.09
C SER A 34 2.80 -0.14 -13.21
N PRO A 35 3.69 0.22 -14.14
CA PRO A 35 3.37 0.95 -15.36
C PRO A 35 2.89 0.04 -16.50
N TYR A 36 2.94 -1.28 -16.33
CA TYR A 36 2.49 -2.27 -17.30
C TYR A 36 0.98 -2.52 -17.16
N THR A 37 0.37 -3.18 -18.16
CA THR A 37 -1.05 -3.54 -18.06
C THR A 37 -1.28 -4.56 -16.95
N TYR A 38 -2.55 -4.73 -16.57
CA TYR A 38 -2.94 -5.71 -15.56
C TYR A 38 -2.55 -7.13 -16.00
N GLU A 39 -2.80 -7.49 -17.24
CA GLU A 39 -2.51 -8.82 -17.80
C GLU A 39 -1.01 -9.10 -17.85
N GLN A 40 -0.21 -8.09 -18.22
CA GLN A 40 1.25 -8.20 -18.18
C GLN A 40 1.74 -8.40 -16.74
N THR A 41 1.25 -7.56 -15.82
CA THR A 41 1.65 -7.60 -14.41
C THR A 41 1.27 -8.92 -13.75
N PHE A 42 0.03 -9.36 -13.92
CA PHE A 42 -0.48 -10.62 -13.39
C PHE A 42 0.22 -11.83 -14.01
N GLY A 43 0.35 -11.85 -15.34
CA GLY A 43 0.99 -12.96 -16.06
C GLY A 43 2.45 -13.13 -15.65
N THR A 44 3.20 -12.04 -15.52
CA THR A 44 4.59 -12.05 -15.08
C THR A 44 4.71 -12.41 -13.60
N ALA A 45 3.86 -11.89 -12.71
CA ALA A 45 3.85 -12.26 -11.29
C ALA A 45 3.59 -13.76 -11.10
N LEU A 46 2.59 -14.31 -11.78
CA LEU A 46 2.26 -15.74 -11.72
C LEU A 46 3.42 -16.61 -12.20
N ARG A 47 4.06 -16.24 -13.32
CA ARG A 47 5.24 -16.97 -13.81
C ARG A 47 6.42 -16.84 -12.87
N MET A 48 6.68 -15.65 -12.32
CA MET A 48 7.76 -15.44 -11.38
C MET A 48 7.60 -16.33 -10.14
N VAL A 49 6.43 -16.30 -9.49
CA VAL A 49 6.17 -17.09 -8.28
C VAL A 49 6.30 -18.58 -8.58
N ARG A 50 5.66 -19.07 -9.64
CA ARG A 50 5.60 -20.52 -9.93
C ARG A 50 6.85 -21.08 -10.58
N VAL A 51 7.44 -20.37 -11.53
CA VAL A 51 8.50 -20.89 -12.41
C VAL A 51 9.87 -20.43 -11.92
N ASP A 52 10.06 -19.12 -11.76
CA ASP A 52 11.38 -18.57 -11.44
C ASP A 52 11.76 -18.83 -9.98
N LEU A 53 10.81 -18.63 -9.08
CA LEU A 53 10.98 -18.82 -7.64
C LEU A 53 10.65 -20.25 -7.19
N GLY A 54 10.04 -21.06 -8.07
CA GLY A 54 9.68 -22.46 -7.78
C GLY A 54 8.69 -22.63 -6.63
N MET A 55 7.93 -21.59 -6.29
CA MET A 55 6.97 -21.63 -5.18
C MET A 55 5.69 -22.35 -5.60
N LYS A 56 5.09 -23.07 -4.65
CA LYS A 56 3.82 -23.75 -4.88
C LYS A 56 2.69 -22.73 -4.82
N VAL A 57 2.09 -22.44 -5.96
CA VAL A 57 0.84 -21.67 -6.06
C VAL A 57 -0.32 -22.54 -5.57
N THR A 58 -0.98 -22.11 -4.49
CA THR A 58 -2.12 -22.81 -3.89
C THR A 58 -3.43 -22.38 -4.52
N GLU A 59 -3.56 -21.10 -4.89
CA GLU A 59 -4.73 -20.54 -5.55
C GLU A 59 -4.35 -19.40 -6.49
N LYS A 60 -5.13 -19.20 -7.56
CA LYS A 60 -5.02 -18.02 -8.41
C LYS A 60 -6.41 -17.57 -8.83
N ASP A 61 -6.66 -16.27 -8.72
CA ASP A 61 -7.85 -15.60 -9.23
C ASP A 61 -7.40 -14.44 -10.12
N VAL A 62 -7.56 -14.63 -11.43
CA VAL A 62 -7.15 -13.62 -12.43
C VAL A 62 -8.15 -12.47 -12.48
N GLU A 63 -9.42 -12.73 -12.16
CA GLU A 63 -10.48 -11.72 -12.22
C GLU A 63 -10.34 -10.74 -11.05
N HIS A 64 -10.04 -11.26 -9.86
CA HIS A 64 -9.90 -10.46 -8.63
C HIS A 64 -8.47 -10.09 -8.27
N GLY A 65 -7.47 -10.62 -9.00
CA GLY A 65 -6.08 -10.19 -8.86
C GLY A 65 -5.32 -10.83 -7.72
N TYR A 66 -5.61 -12.08 -7.38
CA TYR A 66 -4.94 -12.80 -6.29
C TYR A 66 -4.09 -13.96 -6.79
N ILE A 67 -2.91 -14.11 -6.20
CA ILE A 67 -2.07 -15.30 -6.29
C ILE A 67 -1.70 -15.70 -4.86
N LEU A 68 -2.17 -16.85 -4.40
CA LEU A 68 -1.80 -17.42 -3.11
C LEU A 68 -0.73 -18.49 -3.31
N PHE A 69 0.28 -18.50 -2.43
CA PHE A 69 1.40 -19.43 -2.55
C PHE A 69 2.02 -19.81 -1.21
N GLU A 70 2.70 -20.95 -1.21
CA GLU A 70 3.57 -21.38 -0.12
C GLU A 70 4.96 -20.78 -0.29
N TYR A 71 5.43 -20.05 0.72
CA TYR A 71 6.74 -19.46 0.82
C TYR A 71 7.63 -20.26 1.78
N THR A 72 8.88 -20.48 1.40
CA THR A 72 9.92 -21.01 2.28
C THR A 72 11.10 -20.06 2.21
N SER A 73 11.40 -19.38 3.33
CA SER A 73 12.55 -18.47 3.36
C SER A 73 13.84 -19.30 3.36
N PRO A 74 14.87 -18.85 2.63
CA PRO A 74 16.20 -19.47 2.66
C PRO A 74 16.78 -19.62 4.07
N GLU A 75 16.41 -18.71 4.98
CA GLU A 75 16.91 -18.65 6.36
C GLU A 75 16.10 -19.53 7.33
N SER A 76 14.84 -19.80 6.98
CA SER A 76 13.89 -20.51 7.85
C SER A 76 13.90 -22.05 7.68
N GLY A 77 14.83 -22.57 6.89
CA GLY A 77 15.00 -24.00 6.65
C GLY A 77 13.82 -24.60 5.88
N LYS A 78 13.04 -25.48 6.54
CA LYS A 78 11.88 -26.16 5.94
C LYS A 78 10.53 -25.59 6.37
N ARG A 79 10.52 -24.47 7.10
CA ARG A 79 9.26 -23.87 7.56
C ARG A 79 8.54 -23.22 6.39
N VAL A 80 7.31 -23.70 6.14
CA VAL A 80 6.43 -23.14 5.13
C VAL A 80 5.55 -22.06 5.76
N SER A 81 5.44 -20.92 5.10
CA SER A 81 4.50 -19.84 5.42
C SER A 81 3.59 -19.56 4.22
N GLN A 82 2.39 -19.03 4.46
CA GLN A 82 1.51 -18.58 3.40
C GLN A 82 1.92 -17.17 2.94
N GLY A 83 1.85 -16.93 1.63
CA GLY A 83 2.05 -15.63 1.01
C GLY A 83 0.97 -15.32 -0.02
N SER A 84 0.79 -14.03 -0.29
CA SER A 84 -0.07 -13.55 -1.36
C SER A 84 0.61 -12.49 -2.21
N VAL A 85 0.27 -12.47 -3.50
CA VAL A 85 0.44 -11.31 -4.38
C VAL A 85 -0.95 -10.82 -4.72
N GLU A 86 -1.20 -9.53 -4.49
CA GLU A 86 -2.45 -8.86 -4.84
C GLU A 86 -2.17 -7.82 -5.92
N ILE A 87 -3.00 -7.80 -6.96
CA ILE A 87 -2.83 -6.97 -8.14
C ILE A 87 -4.15 -6.28 -8.38
N VAL A 88 -4.17 -4.96 -8.28
CA VAL A 88 -5.39 -4.15 -8.42
C VAL A 88 -5.21 -3.20 -9.59
N GLY A 89 -6.02 -3.38 -10.62
CA GLY A 89 -6.14 -2.41 -11.71
C GLY A 89 -6.91 -1.16 -11.26
N GLY A 90 -6.42 0.02 -11.62
CA GLY A 90 -7.09 1.28 -11.33
C GLY A 90 -6.88 2.32 -12.42
N LYS A 91 -7.55 3.47 -12.29
CA LYS A 91 -7.47 4.57 -13.28
C LYS A 91 -6.06 5.12 -13.49
N ARG A 92 -5.16 4.93 -12.52
CA ARG A 92 -3.79 5.48 -12.52
C ARG A 92 -2.71 4.44 -12.82
N GLY A 93 -3.10 3.19 -13.12
CA GLY A 93 -2.17 2.08 -13.34
C GLY A 93 -2.55 0.85 -12.52
N VAL A 94 -1.59 -0.06 -12.39
CA VAL A 94 -1.76 -1.33 -11.68
C VAL A 94 -0.99 -1.27 -10.37
N HIS A 95 -1.68 -1.45 -9.25
CA HIS A 95 -1.06 -1.53 -7.94
C HIS A 95 -0.78 -2.99 -7.59
N VAL A 96 0.41 -3.29 -7.10
CA VAL A 96 0.82 -4.63 -6.69
C VAL A 96 1.23 -4.58 -5.22
N SER A 97 0.76 -5.52 -4.42
CA SER A 97 1.27 -5.74 -3.06
C SER A 97 1.68 -7.20 -2.88
N VAL A 98 2.67 -7.43 -2.02
CA VAL A 98 3.09 -8.76 -1.58
C VAL A 98 2.94 -8.84 -0.08
N GLN A 99 2.32 -9.90 0.42
CA GLN A 99 2.14 -10.13 1.85
C GLN A 99 2.78 -11.45 2.25
N LEU A 100 3.64 -11.41 3.26
CA LEU A 100 4.23 -12.56 3.94
C LEU A 100 4.15 -12.34 5.46
N PRO A 101 2.96 -12.45 6.08
CA PRO A 101 2.73 -12.00 7.46
C PRO A 101 3.59 -12.69 8.52
N ALA A 102 4.09 -13.88 8.22
CA ALA A 102 4.95 -14.67 9.11
C ALA A 102 6.46 -14.37 8.92
N MET A 103 6.80 -13.40 8.07
CA MET A 103 8.17 -13.07 7.68
C MET A 103 8.46 -11.58 7.87
N PRO A 104 9.72 -11.19 8.07
CA PRO A 104 10.12 -9.79 7.98
C PRO A 104 9.85 -9.19 6.60
N GLN A 105 9.52 -7.89 6.56
CA GLN A 105 9.12 -7.15 5.36
C GLN A 105 10.12 -7.22 4.20
N TYR A 106 11.42 -7.40 4.47
CA TYR A 106 12.43 -7.48 3.42
C TYR A 106 12.19 -8.64 2.44
N HIS A 107 11.53 -9.73 2.87
CA HIS A 107 11.17 -10.82 1.99
C HIS A 107 10.11 -10.41 0.97
N GLU A 108 9.15 -9.58 1.36
CA GLU A 108 8.14 -9.02 0.47
C GLU A 108 8.80 -8.07 -0.54
N GLN A 109 9.69 -7.20 -0.04
CA GLN A 109 10.45 -6.28 -0.89
C GLN A 109 11.30 -7.03 -1.91
N MET A 110 11.98 -8.11 -1.50
CA MET A 110 12.77 -8.96 -2.40
C MET A 110 11.91 -9.54 -3.54
N ILE A 111 10.69 -10.00 -3.24
CA ILE A 111 9.78 -10.53 -4.27
C ILE A 111 9.33 -9.40 -5.22
N LEU A 112 9.00 -8.22 -4.68
CA LEU A 112 8.64 -7.07 -5.50
C LEU A 112 9.78 -6.59 -6.39
N ASP A 113 11.00 -6.45 -5.88
CA ASP A 113 12.16 -6.04 -6.67
C ASP A 113 12.42 -7.04 -7.81
N GLY A 114 12.26 -8.34 -7.52
CA GLY A 114 12.28 -9.40 -8.53
C GLY A 114 11.22 -9.20 -9.61
N LEU A 115 9.98 -8.87 -9.20
CA LEU A 115 8.88 -8.62 -10.12
C LEU A 115 9.15 -7.40 -11.02
N VAL A 116 9.60 -6.29 -10.44
CA VAL A 116 9.93 -5.06 -11.18
C VAL A 116 10.98 -5.35 -12.25
N LYS A 117 12.05 -6.06 -11.88
CA LYS A 117 13.11 -6.45 -12.81
C LYS A 117 12.61 -7.40 -13.89
N LYS A 118 11.75 -8.35 -13.54
CA LYS A 118 11.20 -9.32 -14.50
C LYS A 118 10.28 -8.65 -15.50
N LEU A 119 9.43 -7.72 -15.05
CA LEU A 119 8.54 -6.96 -15.91
C LEU A 119 9.30 -6.16 -16.96
N SER A 120 10.38 -5.48 -16.57
CA SER A 120 11.23 -4.75 -17.52
C SER A 120 11.99 -5.67 -18.47
N THR A 121 12.39 -6.85 -18.01
CA THR A 121 13.06 -7.86 -18.85
C THR A 121 12.10 -8.47 -19.89
N GLU A 122 10.85 -8.76 -19.51
CA GLU A 122 9.88 -9.43 -20.38
C GLU A 122 9.15 -8.48 -21.33
N HIS A 123 8.85 -7.26 -20.87
CA HIS A 123 8.00 -6.32 -21.60
C HIS A 123 8.73 -5.03 -22.04
N GLY A 124 10.02 -4.93 -21.76
CA GLY A 124 10.85 -3.76 -22.10
C GLY A 124 10.67 -2.59 -21.13
N GLU A 125 11.29 -1.45 -21.45
CA GLU A 125 11.16 -0.23 -20.66
C GLU A 125 9.70 0.24 -20.64
N PRO A 126 9.15 0.54 -19.46
CA PRO A 126 7.74 0.85 -19.37
C PRO A 126 7.40 2.16 -20.09
N PRO A 127 6.21 2.28 -20.70
CA PRO A 127 5.77 3.54 -21.29
C PRO A 127 5.84 4.62 -20.20
N ARG A 128 6.55 5.71 -20.50
CA ARG A 128 6.76 6.81 -19.56
C ARG A 128 5.38 7.34 -19.16
N ARG A 129 4.98 7.19 -17.90
CA ARG A 129 3.73 7.79 -17.40
C ARG A 129 3.74 9.27 -17.77
N GLU A 130 2.73 9.73 -18.49
CA GLU A 130 2.57 11.15 -18.77
C GLU A 130 2.55 11.89 -17.43
N ALA A 131 3.43 12.89 -17.28
CA ALA A 131 3.44 13.68 -16.07
C ALA A 131 2.07 14.36 -15.90
N PRO A 132 1.54 14.45 -14.68
CA PRO A 132 0.34 15.24 -14.43
C PRO A 132 0.50 16.64 -15.02
N PRO A 133 -0.55 17.23 -15.63
CA PRO A 133 -0.45 18.58 -16.15
C PRO A 133 0.00 19.54 -15.05
N ALA A 134 0.92 20.45 -15.39
CA ALA A 134 1.44 21.42 -14.43
C ALA A 134 0.27 22.22 -13.81
N PRO A 135 0.33 22.52 -12.50
CA PRO A 135 -0.69 23.34 -11.86
C PRO A 135 -0.79 24.69 -12.57
N ALA A 136 -2.02 25.14 -12.81
CA ALA A 136 -2.26 26.43 -13.45
C ALA A 136 -1.60 27.56 -12.63
N PRO A 137 -0.99 28.56 -13.29
CA PRO A 137 -0.38 29.69 -12.60
C PRO A 137 -1.44 30.40 -11.74
N SER A 138 -1.19 30.51 -10.44
CA SER A 138 -2.03 31.28 -9.54
C SER A 138 -1.94 32.76 -9.89
N THR A 139 -3.07 33.38 -10.23
CA THR A 139 -3.15 34.84 -10.38
C THR A 139 -2.94 35.47 -8.99
N ASP A 140 -1.80 36.10 -8.79
CA ASP A 140 -1.52 36.90 -7.60
C ASP A 140 -2.45 38.12 -7.60
N ALA A 141 -3.44 38.11 -6.71
CA ALA A 141 -4.36 39.22 -6.51
C ALA A 141 -3.64 40.31 -5.70
N GLY A 142 -2.84 41.12 -6.37
CA GLY A 142 -2.05 42.17 -5.75
C GLY A 142 -1.93 43.43 -6.61
N ALA A 143 -3.04 44.15 -6.80
CA ALA A 143 -3.00 45.57 -7.12
C ALA A 143 -4.36 46.19 -6.77
N ASP A 144 -4.43 46.86 -5.62
CA ASP A 144 -5.13 48.13 -5.42
C ASP A 144 -4.86 48.62 -4.00
N ALA A 145 -3.61 49.03 -3.78
CA ALA A 145 -3.27 49.97 -2.74
C ALA A 145 -2.55 51.15 -3.40
N SER A 146 -3.05 52.36 -3.11
CA SER A 146 -2.48 53.68 -3.39
C SER A 146 -2.76 54.32 -4.75
N SER A 147 -3.70 55.26 -4.75
CA SER A 147 -3.69 56.61 -5.38
C SER A 147 -5.05 57.22 -4.98
N GLY A 148 -5.16 58.23 -4.13
CA GLY A 148 -4.51 59.54 -4.18
C GLY A 148 -5.63 60.56 -4.34
#